data_AF-A0A8S0FPW3-F1
#
_entry.id   AF-A0A8S0FPW3-F1
#
_cell.length_a   1.000
_cell.length_b   1.000
_cell.length_c   1.000
_cell.angle_alpha   90.00
_cell.angle_beta   90.00
_cell.angle_gamma   90.00
#
_symmetry.space_group_name_H-M   'P 1'
#
loop_
_entity.id
_entity.type
_entity.pdbx_description
1 polymer ?
#
loop_
_entity_poly.entity_id
_entity_poly.type
_entity_poly.pdbx_seq_one_letter_code
_entity_poly.pdbx_strand_id
1 'polypeptide(L)'
;MSKEKRAFTLSWLAALSVLLLLMCTPYENDFIAGYLVPVFFIIFTLGVGKLRYPFLNLTWAVSTLCLLNYNQNFLQGVLTEYSLAFILAVLISFSVCLLYMVRIYHRSEWLNRRWHLQALTDPLTLLPNFRALEQAPEQEAGKSFCCLRIDNLEFMSRH
;
A
#
# COMPACT_ATOMS: atom_id res chain seq x y z
N MET A 1 -12.83 4.58 -11.30
CA MET A 1 -12.35 3.66 -10.25
C MET A 1 -12.98 2.30 -10.51
N SER A 2 -12.19 1.25 -10.79
CA SER A 2 -12.72 -0.11 -11.06
C SER A 2 -13.66 -0.56 -9.92
N LYS A 3 -14.75 -1.26 -10.25
CA LYS A 3 -15.76 -1.76 -9.30
C LYS A 3 -15.10 -2.58 -8.17
N GLU A 4 -14.04 -3.33 -8.48
CA GLU A 4 -13.27 -4.13 -7.53
C GLU A 4 -12.55 -3.28 -6.47
N LYS A 5 -11.99 -2.13 -6.88
CA LYS A 5 -11.32 -1.22 -5.94
C LYS A 5 -12.33 -0.62 -4.96
N ARG A 6 -13.55 -0.34 -5.40
CA ARG A 6 -14.64 0.16 -4.54
C ARG A 6 -15.12 -0.92 -3.56
N ALA A 7 -15.30 -2.16 -4.02
CA ALA A 7 -15.65 -3.27 -3.15
C ALA A 7 -14.61 -3.49 -2.06
N PHE A 8 -13.31 -3.47 -2.42
CA PHE A 8 -12.22 -3.57 -1.44
C PHE A 8 -12.22 -2.41 -0.44
N THR A 9 -12.44 -1.17 -0.89
CA THR A 9 -12.51 -0.03 0.03
C THR A 9 -13.67 -0.13 1.01
N LEU A 10 -14.82 -0.62 0.55
CA LEU A 10 -16.02 -0.78 1.39
C LEU A 10 -15.85 -1.93 2.39
N SER A 11 -15.31 -3.08 1.96
CA SER A 11 -15.03 -4.19 2.86
C SER A 11 -13.99 -3.83 3.92
N TRP A 12 -12.97 -3.07 3.53
CA TRP A 12 -11.95 -2.58 4.45
C TRP A 12 -12.54 -1.59 5.47
N LEU A 13 -13.38 -0.65 5.04
CA LEU A 13 -14.07 0.28 5.94
C LEU A 13 -15.02 -0.45 6.90
N ALA A 14 -15.75 -1.45 6.42
CA ALA A 14 -16.64 -2.25 7.25
C ALA A 14 -15.86 -3.06 8.30
N ALA A 15 -14.73 -3.67 7.92
CA ALA A 15 -13.87 -4.39 8.86
C ALA A 15 -13.30 -3.44 9.92
N LEU A 16 -12.86 -2.24 9.51
CA LEU A 16 -12.35 -1.22 10.41
C LEU A 16 -13.44 -0.70 11.36
N SER A 17 -14.66 -0.46 10.86
CA SER A 17 -15.77 0.02 11.70
C SER A 17 -16.20 -1.04 12.70
N VAL A 18 -16.28 -2.31 12.30
CA VAL A 18 -16.57 -3.43 13.22
C VAL A 18 -15.49 -3.52 14.30
N LEU A 19 -14.21 -3.41 13.92
CA LEU A 19 -13.13 -3.52 14.88
C LEU A 19 -13.07 -2.32 15.85
N LEU A 20 -13.34 -1.10 15.37
CA LEU A 20 -13.47 0.08 16.22
C LEU A 20 -14.64 -0.03 17.18
N LEU A 21 -15.81 -0.49 16.70
CA LEU A 21 -16.97 -0.72 17.56
C LEU A 21 -16.63 -1.74 18.64
N LEU A 22 -15.98 -2.85 18.28
CA LEU A 22 -15.61 -3.90 19.22
C LEU A 22 -14.55 -3.45 20.25
N MET A 23 -13.62 -2.58 19.85
CA MET A 23 -12.65 -1.97 20.79
C MET A 23 -13.27 -0.86 21.66
N CYS A 24 -14.32 -0.17 21.19
CA CYS A 24 -15.00 0.89 21.94
C CYS A 24 -16.13 0.36 22.84
N THR A 25 -16.63 -0.85 22.60
CA THR A 25 -17.62 -1.50 23.49
C THR A 25 -16.95 -2.03 24.75
N PRO A 26 -17.54 -1.82 25.94
CA PRO A 26 -17.04 -2.36 27.20
C PRO A 26 -17.24 -3.88 27.21
N TYR A 27 -16.20 -4.64 26.84
CA TYR A 27 -16.15 -6.09 27.00
C TYR A 27 -15.31 -6.40 28.24
N GLU A 28 -15.87 -7.12 29.22
CA GLU A 28 -15.22 -7.46 30.49
C GLU A 28 -14.07 -8.50 30.38
N ASN A 29 -13.40 -8.61 29.22
CA ASN A 29 -12.34 -9.60 29.00
C ASN A 29 -11.02 -8.90 28.63
N ASP A 30 -10.13 -8.75 29.60
CA ASP A 30 -8.76 -8.19 29.46
C ASP A 30 -7.95 -8.87 28.34
N PHE A 31 -8.24 -10.14 28.05
CA PHE A 31 -7.58 -10.89 26.98
C PHE A 31 -7.89 -10.37 25.58
N ILE A 32 -9.05 -9.75 25.37
CA ILE A 32 -9.51 -9.36 24.03
C ILE A 32 -8.80 -8.07 23.56
N ALA A 33 -8.50 -7.13 24.45
CA ALA A 33 -7.88 -5.86 24.11
C ALA A 33 -6.44 -6.00 23.59
N GLY A 34 -5.64 -6.89 24.20
CA GLY A 34 -4.23 -7.09 23.83
C GLY A 34 -3.99 -7.65 22.42
N TYR A 35 -4.88 -8.52 21.93
CA TYR A 35 -4.76 -9.13 20.60
C TYR A 35 -5.40 -8.29 19.48
N LEU A 36 -6.40 -7.48 19.81
CA LEU A 36 -7.08 -6.63 18.82
C LEU A 36 -6.19 -5.48 18.32
N VAL A 37 -5.26 -5.01 19.14
CA VAL A 37 -4.31 -3.94 18.79
C VAL A 37 -3.41 -4.34 17.61
N PRO A 38 -2.71 -5.49 17.62
CA PRO A 38 -2.02 -6.01 16.43
C PRO A 38 -2.91 -6.17 15.20
N VAL A 39 -4.15 -6.66 15.38
CA VAL A 39 -5.08 -6.86 14.25
C VAL A 39 -5.48 -5.51 13.62
N PHE A 40 -5.76 -4.50 14.45
CA PHE A 40 -6.01 -3.13 14.01
C PHE A 40 -4.86 -2.60 13.16
N PHE A 41 -3.62 -2.81 13.60
CA PHE A 41 -2.42 -2.42 12.87
C PHE A 41 -2.26 -3.14 11.52
N ILE A 42 -2.56 -4.44 11.47
CA ILE A 42 -2.51 -5.24 10.23
C ILE A 42 -3.54 -4.70 9.22
N ILE A 43 -4.77 -4.41 9.65
CA ILE A 43 -5.82 -3.84 8.77
C ILE A 43 -5.34 -2.53 8.14
N PHE A 44 -4.76 -1.63 8.93
CA PHE A 44 -4.22 -0.37 8.41
C PHE A 44 -3.06 -0.56 7.42
N THR A 45 -2.18 -1.52 7.70
CA THR A 45 -1.05 -1.84 6.81
C THR A 45 -1.54 -2.41 5.47
N LEU A 46 -2.57 -3.25 5.47
CA LEU A 46 -3.22 -3.75 4.24
C LEU A 46 -3.86 -2.61 3.41
N GLY A 47 -4.28 -1.54 4.07
CA GLY A 47 -4.86 -0.36 3.42
C GLY A 47 -3.84 0.48 2.63
N VAL A 48 -2.56 0.46 3.01
CA VAL A 48 -1.50 1.34 2.48
C VAL A 48 -1.34 1.24 0.95
N GLY A 49 -1.46 0.04 0.39
CA GLY A 49 -1.27 -0.18 -1.04
C GLY A 49 -2.50 0.08 -1.92
N LYS A 50 -3.71 0.10 -1.33
CA LYS A 50 -4.97 0.12 -2.10
C LYS A 50 -5.80 1.39 -1.93
N LEU A 51 -5.58 2.16 -0.86
CA LEU A 51 -6.34 3.36 -0.52
C LEU A 51 -5.57 4.65 -0.89
N ARG A 52 -6.30 5.76 -1.01
CA ARG A 52 -5.68 7.08 -1.26
C ARG A 52 -5.01 7.59 0.03
N TYR A 53 -3.82 8.18 -0.10
CA TYR A 53 -3.05 8.79 1.01
C TYR A 53 -3.89 9.65 1.97
N PRO A 54 -4.65 10.68 1.51
CA PRO A 54 -5.41 11.53 2.42
C PRO A 54 -6.52 10.76 3.14
N PHE A 55 -7.11 9.76 2.48
CA PHE A 55 -8.17 8.96 3.07
C PHE A 55 -7.65 8.09 4.20
N LEU A 56 -6.54 7.39 3.98
CA LEU A 56 -5.93 6.52 4.98
C LEU A 56 -5.48 7.34 6.21
N ASN A 57 -4.86 8.50 6.00
CA ASN A 57 -4.42 9.37 7.09
C ASN A 57 -5.61 9.94 7.89
N LEU A 58 -6.70 10.34 7.23
CA LEU A 58 -7.92 10.79 7.91
C LEU A 58 -8.55 9.66 8.72
N THR A 59 -8.70 8.46 8.14
CA THR A 59 -9.25 7.30 8.87
C THR A 59 -8.37 6.92 10.06
N TRP A 60 -7.05 7.01 9.93
CA TRP A 60 -6.12 6.78 11.03
C TRP A 60 -6.33 7.80 12.16
N ALA A 61 -6.34 9.10 11.83
CA ALA A 61 -6.52 10.17 12.81
C ALA A 61 -7.88 10.08 13.54
N VAL A 62 -8.96 9.77 12.83
CA VAL A 62 -10.28 9.56 13.45
C VAL A 62 -10.25 8.35 14.37
N SER A 63 -9.62 7.26 13.95
CA SER A 63 -9.54 6.03 14.74
C SER A 63 -8.72 6.22 16.02
N THR A 64 -7.58 6.91 15.95
CA THR A 64 -6.75 7.20 17.12
C THR A 64 -7.45 8.16 18.08
N LEU A 65 -8.15 9.18 17.57
CA LEU A 65 -8.98 10.07 18.40
C LEU A 65 -10.11 9.31 19.10
N CYS A 66 -10.81 8.42 18.41
CA CYS A 66 -11.83 7.56 19.02
C CYS A 66 -11.24 6.67 20.12
N LEU A 67 -10.13 5.99 19.85
CA LEU A 67 -9.44 5.14 20.84
C LEU A 67 -8.98 5.94 22.08
N LEU A 68 -8.51 7.16 21.89
CA LEU A 68 -8.10 8.07 22.97
C LEU A 68 -9.27 8.61 23.78
N ASN A 69 -10.43 8.86 23.16
CA ASN A 69 -11.61 9.41 23.84
C ASN A 69 -12.41 8.32 24.57
N TYR A 70 -12.46 7.10 24.03
CA TYR A 70 -13.09 5.92 24.64
C TYR A 70 -12.11 5.12 25.53
N ASN A 71 -11.09 5.79 26.06
CA ASN A 71 -10.00 5.25 26.86
C ASN A 71 -10.47 4.33 28.01
N GLN A 72 -11.61 4.64 28.65
CA GLN A 72 -12.12 3.90 29.80
C GLN A 72 -12.41 2.42 29.52
N ASN A 73 -12.79 2.06 28.29
CA ASN A 73 -13.11 0.67 27.92
C ASN A 73 -11.89 -0.11 27.40
N PHE A 74 -10.84 0.59 26.93
CA PHE A 74 -9.59 -0.01 26.46
C PHE A 74 -8.57 -0.21 27.60
N LEU A 75 -8.70 0.58 28.67
CA LEU A 75 -7.78 0.63 29.81
C LEU A 75 -8.42 0.19 31.13
N GLN A 76 -9.59 -0.47 31.08
CA GLN A 76 -10.30 -0.95 32.27
C GLN A 76 -9.52 -2.10 32.93
N GLY A 77 -8.51 -1.75 33.73
CA GLY A 77 -7.60 -2.71 34.37
C GLY A 77 -6.20 -2.17 34.64
N VAL A 78 -5.78 -1.06 34.01
CA VAL A 78 -4.43 -0.51 34.17
C VAL A 78 -4.47 0.92 34.70
N LEU A 79 -4.72 1.03 36.00
CA LEU A 79 -4.80 2.27 36.78
C LEU A 79 -3.43 2.89 37.09
N THR A 80 -2.56 3.07 36.09
CA THR A 80 -1.27 3.77 36.27
C THR A 80 -0.90 4.66 35.07
N GLU A 81 -0.37 5.85 35.34
CA GLU A 81 0.11 6.84 34.35
C GLU A 81 1.08 6.24 33.31
N TYR A 82 1.85 5.22 33.71
CA TYR A 82 2.81 4.51 32.87
C TYR A 82 2.17 3.77 31.69
N SER A 83 0.98 3.21 31.87
CA SER A 83 0.29 2.44 30.83
C SER A 83 -0.21 3.32 29.69
N LEU A 84 -0.68 4.53 30.02
CA LEU A 84 -1.09 5.53 29.07
C LEU A 84 0.11 6.02 28.25
N ALA A 85 1.24 6.31 28.91
CA ALA A 85 2.48 6.69 28.23
C ALA A 85 2.95 5.59 27.26
N PHE A 86 2.85 4.31 27.64
CA PHE A 86 3.17 3.18 26.77
C PHE A 86 2.27 3.12 25.54
N ILE A 87 0.95 3.22 25.70
CA ILE A 87 -0.01 3.20 24.57
C ILE A 87 0.22 4.39 23.64
N LEU A 88 0.43 5.59 24.18
CA LEU A 88 0.76 6.77 23.38
C LEU A 88 2.04 6.55 22.57
N ALA A 89 3.09 5.99 23.17
CA ALA A 89 4.33 5.68 22.46
C ALA A 89 4.10 4.68 21.31
N VAL A 90 3.28 3.64 21.54
CA VAL A 90 2.91 2.66 20.50
C VAL A 90 2.10 3.30 19.38
N LEU A 91 1.12 4.16 19.70
CA LEU A 91 0.32 4.89 18.71
C LEU A 91 1.16 5.87 17.88
N ILE A 92 2.11 6.58 18.52
CA ILE A 92 3.02 7.49 17.83
C ILE A 92 3.96 6.70 16.91
N SER A 93 4.59 5.64 17.42
CA SER A 93 5.46 4.75 16.63
C SER A 93 4.73 4.23 15.39
N PHE A 94 3.53 3.71 15.58
CA PHE A 94 2.74 3.19 14.47
C PHE A 94 2.29 4.28 13.48
N SER A 95 1.95 5.47 13.97
CA SER A 95 1.63 6.63 13.11
C SER A 95 2.80 6.96 12.18
N VAL A 96 4.02 6.98 12.73
CA VAL A 96 5.25 7.20 11.95
C VAL A 96 5.48 6.06 10.97
N CYS A 97 5.32 4.80 11.40
CA CYS A 97 5.46 3.63 10.53
C CYS A 97 4.48 3.67 9.36
N LEU A 98 3.19 3.97 9.59
CA LEU A 98 2.19 4.09 8.54
C LEU A 98 2.54 5.21 7.56
N LEU A 99 2.85 6.41 8.06
CA LEU A 99 3.22 7.54 7.20
C LEU A 99 4.43 7.19 6.33
N TYR A 100 5.42 6.53 6.92
CA TYR A 100 6.62 6.09 6.21
C TYR A 100 6.31 5.04 5.14
N MET A 101 5.55 4.00 5.48
CA MET A 101 5.15 2.93 4.56
C MET A 101 4.34 3.48 3.38
N VAL A 102 3.43 4.43 3.60
CA VAL A 102 2.66 5.03 2.50
C VAL A 102 3.55 5.85 1.56
N ARG A 103 4.52 6.60 2.12
CA ARG A 103 5.48 7.38 1.32
C ARG A 103 6.37 6.46 0.47
N ILE A 104 6.90 5.39 1.06
CA ILE A 104 7.70 4.40 0.34
C ILE A 104 6.88 3.71 -0.74
N TYR A 105 5.66 3.26 -0.42
CA TYR A 105 4.81 2.55 -1.37
C TYR A 105 4.55 3.41 -2.61
N HIS A 106 4.19 4.69 -2.43
CA HIS A 106 3.96 5.59 -3.56
C HIS A 106 5.23 5.81 -4.39
N ARG A 107 6.39 5.97 -3.74
CA ARG A 107 7.67 6.09 -4.45
C ARG A 107 8.00 4.81 -5.23
N SER A 108 7.76 3.65 -4.63
CA SER A 108 7.98 2.34 -5.24
C SER A 108 7.10 2.14 -6.47
N GLU A 109 5.80 2.44 -6.38
CA GLU A 109 4.88 2.39 -7.53
C GLU A 109 5.34 3.29 -8.68
N TRP A 110 5.78 4.52 -8.37
CA TRP A 110 6.28 5.44 -9.38
C TRP A 110 7.59 4.96 -10.03
N LEU A 111 8.51 4.41 -9.23
CA LEU A 111 9.75 3.81 -9.74
C LEU A 111 9.44 2.58 -10.60
N ASN A 112 8.55 1.71 -10.14
CA ASN A 112 8.15 0.51 -10.86
C ASN A 112 7.53 0.85 -12.22
N ARG A 113 6.68 1.89 -12.29
CA ARG A 113 6.15 2.39 -13.57
C ARG A 113 7.25 2.87 -14.51
N ARG A 114 8.24 3.61 -13.98
CA ARG A 114 9.38 4.06 -14.78
C ARG A 114 10.25 2.91 -15.27
N TRP A 115 10.53 1.94 -14.41
CA TRP A 115 11.26 0.73 -14.77
C TRP A 115 10.51 -0.08 -15.81
N HIS A 116 9.19 -0.20 -15.71
CA HIS A 116 8.39 -0.84 -16.74
C HIS A 116 8.50 -0.13 -18.09
N LEU A 117 8.46 1.20 -18.13
CA LEU A 117 8.66 1.96 -19.37
C LEU A 117 10.08 1.78 -19.93
N GLN A 118 11.10 1.85 -19.08
CA GLN A 118 12.50 1.63 -19.48
C GLN A 118 12.73 0.20 -19.96
N ALA A 119 12.05 -0.79 -19.38
CA ALA A 119 12.12 -2.18 -19.78
C ALA A 119 11.45 -2.48 -21.13
N LEU A 120 10.77 -1.49 -21.74
CA LEU A 120 10.19 -1.55 -23.09
C LEU A 120 11.03 -0.77 -24.12
N THR A 121 12.13 -0.15 -23.71
CA THR A 121 12.99 0.67 -24.57
C THR A 121 14.42 0.13 -24.51
N ASP A 122 15.06 -0.02 -25.67
CA ASP A 122 16.48 -0.38 -25.73
C ASP A 122 17.35 0.83 -25.32
N PRO A 123 18.20 0.73 -24.29
CA PRO A 123 19.04 1.84 -23.85
C PRO A 123 20.09 2.27 -24.87
N LEU A 124 20.50 1.39 -25.80
CA LEU A 124 21.54 1.69 -26.80
C LEU A 124 20.99 2.49 -27.97
N THR A 125 19.83 2.11 -28.50
CA THR A 125 19.22 2.76 -29.67
C THR A 125 18.11 3.74 -29.33
N LEU A 126 17.64 3.76 -28.08
CA LEU A 126 16.44 4.47 -27.63
C LEU A 126 15.16 4.08 -28.40
N LEU A 127 15.19 2.96 -29.11
CA LEU A 127 14.04 2.41 -29.84
C LEU A 127 13.23 1.47 -28.94
N PRO A 128 11.93 1.26 -29.22
CA PRO A 128 11.14 0.23 -28.54
C PRO A 128 11.79 -1.15 -28.73
N ASN A 129 11.91 -1.90 -27.65
CA ASN A 129 12.54 -3.21 -27.68
C ASN A 129 11.59 -4.29 -28.21
N PHE A 130 12.12 -5.51 -28.39
CA PHE A 130 11.33 -6.63 -28.87
C PHE A 130 10.13 -6.97 -27.96
N ARG A 131 10.26 -6.75 -26.64
CA ARG A 131 9.15 -6.95 -25.69
C ARG A 131 8.01 -5.97 -25.94
N ALA A 132 8.31 -4.74 -26.34
CA ALA A 132 7.30 -3.76 -26.73
C ALA A 132 6.63 -4.15 -28.06
N LEU A 133 7.37 -4.78 -28.98
CA LEU A 133 6.81 -5.33 -30.22
C LEU A 133 5.87 -6.51 -29.94
N GLU A 134 6.22 -7.43 -29.06
CA GLU A 134 5.36 -8.55 -28.64
C GLU A 134 4.09 -8.10 -27.91
N GLN A 135 4.16 -6.99 -27.17
CA GLN A 135 3.00 -6.39 -26.48
C GLN A 135 2.11 -5.56 -27.42
N ALA A 136 2.59 -5.23 -28.62
CA ALA A 136 1.76 -4.54 -29.60
C ALA A 136 0.64 -5.49 -30.04
N PRO A 137 -0.63 -5.01 -30.09
CA PRO A 137 -1.74 -5.88 -30.45
C PRO A 137 -1.56 -6.41 -31.87
N GLU A 138 -1.68 -7.73 -32.05
CA GLU A 138 -1.68 -8.40 -33.37
C GLU A 138 -2.80 -7.91 -34.32
N GLN A 139 -3.66 -7.00 -33.85
CA GLN A 139 -4.81 -6.45 -34.56
C GLN A 139 -4.51 -5.28 -35.52
N GLU A 140 -3.24 -4.97 -35.79
CA GLU A 140 -2.91 -4.09 -36.92
C GLU A 140 -2.97 -4.86 -38.24
N ALA A 141 -4.16 -5.39 -38.55
CA ALA A 141 -4.47 -6.11 -39.78
C ALA A 141 -4.18 -5.20 -40.99
N GLY A 142 -3.06 -5.46 -41.67
CA GLY A 142 -2.62 -4.73 -42.85
C GLY A 142 -1.27 -4.02 -42.73
N LYS A 143 -0.55 -4.11 -41.60
CA LYS A 143 0.82 -3.59 -41.52
C LYS A 143 1.88 -4.62 -41.92
N SER A 144 2.83 -4.20 -42.75
CA SER A 144 3.98 -5.00 -43.16
C SER A 144 5.12 -4.86 -42.14
N PHE A 145 5.68 -5.97 -41.68
CA PHE A 145 6.89 -5.97 -40.87
C PHE A 145 8.13 -5.90 -41.76
N CYS A 146 9.03 -4.95 -41.49
CA CYS A 146 10.34 -4.86 -42.13
C CYS A 146 11.42 -5.25 -41.11
N CYS A 147 12.19 -6.30 -41.41
CA CYS A 147 13.31 -6.73 -40.59
C CYS A 147 14.62 -6.25 -41.23
N LEU A 148 15.31 -5.32 -40.56
CA LEU A 148 16.64 -4.88 -40.96
C LEU A 148 17.68 -5.70 -40.17
N ARG A 149 18.47 -6.50 -40.88
CA ARG A 149 19.62 -7.21 -40.32
C ARG A 149 20.90 -6.54 -40.81
N ILE A 150 21.77 -6.15 -39.88
CA ILE A 150 23.10 -5.62 -40.20
C ILE A 150 24.08 -6.79 -40.14
N ASP A 151 24.72 -7.11 -41.27
CA ASP A 151 25.74 -8.14 -41.32
C ASP A 151 27.10 -7.63 -40.78
N ASN A 152 27.97 -8.55 -40.33
CA ASN A 152 29.32 -8.26 -39.80
C ASN A 152 29.41 -7.44 -38.50
N LEU A 153 28.33 -7.29 -37.73
CA LEU A 153 28.36 -6.63 -36.40
C LEU A 153 29.34 -7.27 -35.41
N GLU A 154 29.54 -8.60 -35.46
CA GLU A 154 30.50 -9.31 -34.59
C GLU A 154 31.96 -8.91 -34.81
N PHE A 155 32.31 -8.47 -36.02
CA PHE A 155 33.66 -8.00 -36.33
C PHE A 155 33.89 -6.60 -35.75
N MET A 156 32.87 -5.74 -35.80
CA MET A 156 32.93 -4.37 -35.27
C MET A 156 32.97 -4.30 -33.74
N SER A 157 32.46 -5.30 -33.01
CA SER A 157 32.49 -5.28 -31.54
C SER A 157 33.84 -5.66 -30.93
N ARG A 158 34.80 -6.11 -31.75
CA ARG A 158 36.11 -6.62 -31.29
C ARG A 158 37.24 -5.57 -31.33
N HIS A 159 36.95 -4.35 -31.76
CA HIS A 159 37.86 -3.20 -31.74
C HIS A 159 37.33 -2.13 -30.79
#